data_AF-A0A1D2NN40-F1
#
_entry.id   AF-A0A1D2NN40-F1
#
_cell.length_a   1.000
_cell.length_b   1.000
_cell.length_c   1.000
_cell.angle_alpha   90.00
_cell.angle_beta   90.00
_cell.angle_gamma   90.00
#
_symmetry.space_group_name_H-M   'P 1'
#
loop_
_entity.id
_entity.type
_entity.pdbx_description
1 polymer ?
#
loop_
_entity_poly.entity_id
_entity_poly.type
_entity_poly.pdbx_seq_one_letter_code
_entity_poly.pdbx_strand_id
1 'polypeptide(L)'
;ILDIFSTHKDVFETLGFDVTAQQVENSSYNGCGFVRLKLCNQHISATSHYLFERRTCWDSPLIINDSPSLKHRAVFIDVTQERIPTIINYLHLHMRLDKNGPPLSYTKGEIVAIDRNCQDACITLLPAIDIPFGISATEYFQFIKPVIKEILPCFASSKYIHVGPQLTSLIFSKDSVESDLGINFSAIWEFLPVSEVDSIVMMCFNALKTHITNPSILNTVPTNVVLVEYGFQADYHFGASILEMTQSACSSCVCVGTAAWSSLSGCPEASLCNIYHGTLNAVNNSSLGIIVANWSGTCNFTPRVFAWPGFLLASGLAWNHNTHWEYLQGSLASLISTYILKDKSGIAGQVVLQLGCTETSLLRVACNQPPNDMANLPPADGSTLYRLVTEPDSVSLENISLESFIKCIRAIKKCQTLLLLDSKIAHEDNPVFDELCLTMEVMLLACRIGRALLAAGINPRSNMGLTVVNFGIANLPPTVRTDIANKLLILTDEYRRVWLLRNFPQGMETSLYTLTSVLQRFIPDSSRMIAGRLMNLSPKNSISLTNGDSFERENP
;
A
#
# COMPACT_ATOMS: atom_id res chain seq x y z
N ILE A 1 -16.69 -9.11 5.57
CA ILE A 1 -17.78 -10.12 5.52
C ILE A 1 -17.35 -11.39 6.23
N LEU A 2 -16.34 -12.16 5.74
CA LEU A 2 -15.82 -13.32 6.48
C LEU A 2 -15.24 -12.99 7.87
N ASP A 3 -14.50 -11.89 8.01
CA ASP A 3 -13.96 -11.42 9.31
C ASP A 3 -15.05 -10.95 10.29
N ILE A 4 -16.19 -10.45 9.78
CA ILE A 4 -17.38 -10.10 10.57
C ILE A 4 -18.06 -11.37 11.08
N PHE A 5 -18.01 -12.46 10.31
CA PHE A 5 -18.66 -13.72 10.66
C PHE A 5 -17.80 -14.63 11.53
N SER A 6 -16.47 -14.62 11.41
CA SER A 6 -15.58 -15.43 12.25
C SER A 6 -15.49 -14.89 13.68
N THR A 7 -15.40 -13.57 13.86
CA THR A 7 -15.26 -12.93 15.18
C THR A 7 -16.57 -12.74 15.93
N HIS A 8 -17.71 -12.85 15.25
CA HIS A 8 -19.04 -12.64 15.85
C HIS A 8 -20.02 -13.79 15.59
N LYS A 9 -19.55 -14.97 15.20
CA LYS A 9 -20.40 -16.16 14.97
C LYS A 9 -21.37 -16.39 16.13
N ASP A 10 -20.86 -16.32 17.35
CA ASP A 10 -21.65 -16.47 18.59
C ASP A 10 -22.74 -15.38 18.72
N VAL A 11 -22.45 -14.14 18.32
CA VAL A 11 -23.41 -13.03 18.34
C VAL A 11 -24.52 -13.24 17.31
N PHE A 12 -24.17 -13.77 16.13
CA PHE A 12 -25.15 -14.05 15.09
C PHE A 12 -26.02 -15.27 15.43
N GLU A 13 -25.44 -16.34 15.99
CA GLU A 13 -26.19 -17.50 16.48
C GLU A 13 -27.12 -17.13 17.65
N THR A 14 -26.66 -16.26 18.57
CA THR A 14 -27.48 -15.74 19.69
C THR A 14 -28.66 -14.88 19.22
N LEU A 15 -28.57 -14.29 18.02
CA LEU A 15 -29.65 -13.51 17.38
C LEU A 15 -30.56 -14.36 16.47
N GLY A 16 -30.37 -15.69 16.43
CA GLY A 16 -31.20 -16.62 15.65
C GLY A 16 -30.79 -16.78 14.19
N PHE A 17 -29.57 -16.40 13.82
CA PHE A 17 -29.06 -16.53 12.45
C PHE A 17 -28.33 -17.86 12.23
N ASP A 18 -28.63 -18.54 11.12
CA ASP A 18 -27.94 -19.77 10.71
C ASP A 18 -26.87 -19.42 9.67
N VAL A 19 -25.60 -19.56 10.06
CA VAL A 19 -24.42 -19.22 9.26
C VAL A 19 -23.66 -20.50 8.94
N THR A 20 -23.80 -20.97 7.70
CA THR A 20 -22.98 -22.08 7.19
C THR A 20 -21.90 -21.53 6.26
N ALA A 21 -20.66 -21.51 6.75
CA ALA A 21 -19.48 -21.31 5.93
C ALA A 21 -18.82 -22.67 5.69
N GLN A 22 -18.75 -23.12 4.43
CA GLN A 22 -18.02 -24.33 4.06
C GLN A 22 -16.75 -23.92 3.33
N GLN A 23 -15.60 -24.15 3.95
CA GLN A 23 -14.33 -24.23 3.23
C GLN A 23 -14.27 -25.64 2.65
N VAL A 24 -14.36 -25.79 1.33
CA VAL A 24 -14.33 -27.12 0.70
C VAL A 24 -12.90 -27.65 0.79
N GLU A 25 -12.63 -28.56 1.73
CA GLU A 25 -11.33 -29.25 1.90
C GLU A 25 -11.06 -30.31 0.82
N ASN A 26 -12.02 -30.60 -0.08
CA ASN A 26 -11.89 -31.68 -1.06
C ASN A 26 -11.54 -31.18 -2.46
N SER A 27 -10.31 -30.70 -2.62
CA SER A 27 -9.47 -30.87 -3.81
C SER A 27 -8.12 -30.24 -3.47
N SER A 28 -7.06 -30.56 -4.20
CA SER A 28 -5.67 -30.09 -4.04
C SER A 28 -5.45 -28.56 -4.08
N TYR A 29 -6.52 -27.76 -3.98
CA TYR A 29 -6.58 -26.31 -3.94
C TYR A 29 -7.25 -25.85 -2.63
N ASN A 30 -6.44 -25.49 -1.63
CA ASN A 30 -6.92 -24.84 -0.42
C ASN A 30 -7.47 -23.42 -0.75
N GLY A 31 -8.70 -23.09 -0.33
CA GLY A 31 -9.06 -21.68 -0.09
C GLY A 31 -10.35 -21.11 -0.71
N CYS A 32 -11.28 -21.90 -1.25
CA CYS A 32 -12.60 -21.37 -1.64
C CYS A 32 -13.63 -21.60 -0.52
N GLY A 33 -13.95 -20.54 0.22
CA GLY A 33 -15.06 -20.51 1.17
C GLY A 33 -16.38 -20.23 0.46
N PHE A 34 -17.36 -21.10 0.66
CA PHE A 34 -18.76 -20.88 0.33
C PHE A 34 -19.44 -20.28 1.55
N VAL A 35 -20.18 -19.17 1.40
CA VAL A 35 -20.96 -18.58 2.50
C VAL A 35 -22.44 -18.65 2.15
N ARG A 36 -23.16 -19.48 2.89
CA ARG A 36 -24.62 -19.51 2.85
C ARG A 36 -25.16 -18.98 4.17
N LEU A 37 -25.83 -17.85 4.10
CA LEU A 37 -26.54 -17.22 5.21
C LEU A 37 -28.03 -17.46 5.02
N LYS A 38 -28.69 -17.96 6.07
CA LYS A 38 -30.15 -18.02 6.13
C LYS A 38 -30.60 -17.15 7.31
N LEU A 39 -31.08 -15.94 7.02
CA LEU A 39 -31.63 -15.06 8.03
C LEU A 39 -33.08 -15.46 8.28
N CYS A 40 -33.38 -16.15 9.39
CA CYS A 40 -34.75 -16.41 9.82
C CYS A 40 -34.95 -15.79 11.20
N ASN A 41 -35.80 -14.78 11.33
CA ASN A 41 -36.17 -14.26 12.64
C ASN A 41 -37.11 -15.28 13.31
N GLN A 42 -36.61 -16.14 14.20
CA GLN A 42 -37.49 -16.96 15.02
C GLN A 42 -38.15 -16.08 16.08
N HIS A 43 -39.48 -16.14 16.16
CA HIS A 43 -40.29 -15.45 17.16
C HIS A 43 -39.68 -15.59 18.56
N ILE A 44 -39.10 -14.50 19.09
CA ILE A 44 -38.88 -14.38 20.53
C ILE A 44 -40.26 -14.16 21.14
N SER A 45 -40.83 -15.23 21.72
CA SER A 45 -42.06 -15.13 22.51
C SER A 45 -41.86 -14.14 23.64
N ALA A 46 -42.81 -13.22 23.74
CA ALA A 46 -42.86 -12.14 24.72
C ALA A 46 -42.58 -12.61 26.15
N THR A 47 -41.57 -12.02 26.79
CA THR A 47 -41.59 -11.55 28.20
C THR A 47 -40.29 -10.82 28.55
N SER A 48 -40.17 -9.56 28.13
CA SER A 48 -39.43 -8.52 28.88
C SER A 48 -39.68 -7.17 28.21
N HIS A 49 -40.68 -6.46 28.72
CA HIS A 49 -40.90 -5.06 28.39
C HIS A 49 -39.69 -4.23 28.86
N TYR A 50 -39.37 -3.20 28.07
CA TYR A 50 -38.47 -2.07 28.29
C TYR A 50 -37.12 -2.11 27.54
N LEU A 51 -36.99 -1.09 26.68
CA LEU A 51 -35.77 -0.54 26.04
C LEU A 51 -35.21 -1.29 24.83
N PHE A 52 -35.82 -1.10 23.65
CA PHE A 52 -35.05 -1.00 22.40
C PHE A 52 -35.79 -0.15 21.36
N GLU A 53 -35.17 0.95 20.95
CA GLU A 53 -35.62 1.82 19.87
C GLU A 53 -35.58 1.07 18.52
N ARG A 54 -36.69 1.18 17.78
CA ARG A 54 -36.93 0.86 16.36
C ARG A 54 -35.91 -0.09 15.70
N ARG A 55 -36.13 -1.40 15.83
CA ARG A 55 -35.62 -2.39 14.87
C ARG A 55 -36.58 -2.43 13.67
N THR A 56 -36.07 -2.19 12.46
CA THR A 56 -36.78 -2.49 11.22
C THR A 56 -37.00 -3.99 11.14
N CYS A 57 -38.25 -4.43 11.29
CA CYS A 57 -38.62 -5.83 11.17
C CYS A 57 -38.65 -6.19 9.67
N TRP A 58 -37.81 -7.12 9.24
CA TRP A 58 -37.87 -7.67 7.89
C TRP A 58 -38.87 -8.83 7.91
N ASP A 59 -39.98 -8.71 7.18
CA ASP A 59 -41.06 -9.71 7.15
C ASP A 59 -40.71 -10.97 6.33
N SER A 60 -39.48 -11.09 5.81
CA SER A 60 -39.05 -12.23 4.99
C SER A 60 -37.62 -12.64 5.29
N PRO A 61 -37.32 -13.96 5.28
CA PRO A 61 -35.98 -14.43 5.54
C PRO A 61 -35.03 -14.04 4.42
N LEU A 62 -33.97 -13.29 4.73
CA LEU A 62 -32.93 -12.94 3.77
C LEU A 62 -31.94 -14.12 3.65
N ILE A 63 -31.97 -14.80 2.52
CA ILE A 63 -31.04 -15.89 2.21
C ILE A 63 -29.97 -15.36 1.27
N ILE A 64 -28.72 -15.36 1.71
CA ILE A 64 -27.56 -14.97 0.89
C ILE A 64 -26.80 -16.24 0.57
N ASN A 65 -26.70 -16.57 -0.71
CA ASN A 65 -25.91 -17.68 -1.22
C ASN A 65 -24.88 -17.11 -2.18
N ASP A 66 -23.62 -17.02 -1.74
CA ASP A 66 -22.63 -16.24 -2.47
C ASP A 66 -21.24 -16.91 -2.46
N SER A 67 -20.46 -16.61 -3.49
CA SER A 67 -19.12 -17.14 -3.71
C SER A 67 -18.26 -16.12 -4.44
N PRO A 68 -16.95 -16.05 -4.15
CA PRO A 68 -16.10 -15.06 -4.76
C PRO A 68 -15.96 -15.25 -6.27
N SER A 69 -15.89 -14.13 -6.98
CA SER A 69 -15.69 -14.08 -8.43
C SER A 69 -14.29 -14.54 -8.86
N LEU A 70 -13.28 -14.26 -8.03
CA LEU A 70 -11.89 -14.63 -8.24
C LEU A 70 -11.37 -15.53 -7.11
N LYS A 71 -10.61 -16.57 -7.47
CA LYS A 71 -10.08 -17.55 -6.51
C LYS A 71 -8.91 -17.00 -5.70
N HIS A 72 -7.94 -16.38 -6.38
CA HIS A 72 -6.78 -15.74 -5.77
C HIS A 72 -7.09 -14.27 -5.47
N ARG A 73 -7.20 -13.89 -4.18
CA ARG A 73 -7.49 -12.51 -3.75
C ARG A 73 -6.40 -12.08 -2.80
N ALA A 74 -5.35 -11.51 -3.38
CA ALA A 74 -4.13 -11.22 -2.66
C ALA A 74 -3.97 -9.73 -2.37
N VAL A 75 -3.38 -9.43 -1.22
CA VAL A 75 -2.69 -8.15 -1.01
C VAL A 75 -1.20 -8.40 -1.07
N PHE A 76 -0.52 -7.50 -1.77
CA PHE A 76 0.92 -7.44 -1.87
C PHE A 76 1.42 -6.24 -1.10
N ILE A 77 2.31 -6.48 -0.14
CA ILE A 77 2.81 -5.44 0.75
C ILE A 77 4.31 -5.43 0.68
N ASP A 78 4.83 -4.24 0.39
CA ASP A 78 6.24 -3.96 0.55
C ASP A 78 6.60 -3.94 2.05
N VAL A 79 7.15 -5.06 2.54
CA VAL A 79 7.55 -5.19 3.94
C VAL A 79 8.85 -4.51 4.26
N THR A 80 9.50 -3.88 3.29
CA THR A 80 10.63 -3.00 3.62
C THR A 80 10.21 -1.98 4.69
N GLN A 81 8.92 -1.58 4.79
CA GLN A 81 8.47 -0.62 5.81
C GLN A 81 7.03 -0.78 6.37
N GLU A 82 6.31 -1.91 6.25
CA GLU A 82 4.88 -1.98 6.67
C GLU A 82 4.40 -3.29 7.34
N ARG A 83 3.23 -3.23 8.02
CA ARG A 83 2.48 -4.36 8.64
C ARG A 83 1.41 -4.93 7.70
N ILE A 84 0.45 -5.73 8.19
CA ILE A 84 -0.42 -6.63 7.38
C ILE A 84 -1.93 -6.31 7.55
N PRO A 85 -2.80 -6.40 6.52
CA PRO A 85 -4.27 -6.28 6.59
C PRO A 85 -4.98 -7.66 6.66
N THR A 86 -6.25 -7.68 7.10
CA THR A 86 -6.97 -8.91 7.52
C THR A 86 -8.13 -9.40 6.60
N ILE A 87 -8.35 -8.82 5.40
CA ILE A 87 -9.58 -9.08 4.59
C ILE A 87 -9.31 -9.83 3.26
N ILE A 88 -8.40 -10.80 3.26
CA ILE A 88 -7.85 -11.46 2.04
C ILE A 88 -7.61 -12.95 2.27
N ASN A 89 -7.43 -13.75 1.22
CA ASN A 89 -7.01 -15.16 1.38
C ASN A 89 -5.53 -15.41 1.10
N TYR A 90 -4.83 -14.46 0.45
CA TYR A 90 -3.39 -14.53 0.25
C TYR A 90 -2.71 -13.22 0.64
N LEU A 91 -1.55 -13.33 1.27
CA LEU A 91 -0.71 -12.20 1.61
C LEU A 91 0.68 -12.40 1.01
N HIS A 92 1.03 -11.53 0.06
CA HIS A 92 2.32 -11.53 -0.61
C HIS A 92 3.26 -10.59 0.13
N LEU A 93 4.24 -11.16 0.83
CA LEU A 93 5.20 -10.42 1.63
C LEU A 93 6.39 -10.02 0.76
N HIS A 94 6.43 -8.77 0.30
CA HIS A 94 7.43 -8.31 -0.65
C HIS A 94 8.75 -7.90 0.00
N MET A 95 9.81 -8.64 -0.32
CA MET A 95 11.17 -8.43 0.14
C MET A 95 12.07 -8.11 -1.05
N ARG A 96 12.75 -6.96 -0.98
CA ARG A 96 13.81 -6.61 -1.94
C ARG A 96 15.17 -6.95 -1.36
N LEU A 97 15.88 -7.87 -1.99
CA LEU A 97 17.17 -8.41 -1.50
C LEU A 97 18.33 -7.80 -2.27
N ASP A 98 19.32 -7.24 -1.56
CA ASP A 98 20.52 -6.62 -2.12
C ASP A 98 21.81 -7.39 -1.74
N LYS A 99 22.88 -7.20 -2.51
CA LYS A 99 24.20 -7.83 -2.30
C LYS A 99 24.93 -7.35 -1.04
N ASN A 100 24.57 -6.18 -0.51
CA ASN A 100 25.23 -5.57 0.64
C ASN A 100 24.82 -6.17 2.01
N GLY A 101 24.07 -7.27 2.03
CA GLY A 101 23.52 -7.89 3.25
C GLY A 101 22.17 -7.28 3.64
N PRO A 102 21.37 -7.95 4.48
CA PRO A 102 19.93 -7.69 4.50
C PRO A 102 19.59 -6.51 5.40
N PRO A 103 18.69 -5.61 5.00
CA PRO A 103 17.73 -5.06 5.92
C PRO A 103 16.45 -5.89 5.72
N LEU A 104 16.48 -7.19 6.05
CA LEU A 104 15.21 -7.88 6.24
C LEU A 104 14.53 -7.15 7.39
N SER A 105 13.44 -6.46 7.10
CA SER A 105 12.70 -5.70 8.11
C SER A 105 12.12 -6.59 9.22
N TYR A 106 12.07 -7.90 8.96
CA TYR A 106 11.60 -8.92 9.87
C TYR A 106 12.64 -10.03 10.04
N THR A 107 12.84 -10.44 11.28
CA THR A 107 13.57 -11.65 11.64
C THR A 107 12.81 -12.91 11.19
N LYS A 108 13.52 -14.04 11.06
CA LYS A 108 12.90 -15.33 10.73
C LYS A 108 11.77 -15.70 11.71
N GLY A 109 11.96 -15.43 13.00
CA GLY A 109 10.94 -15.67 14.03
C GLY A 109 9.69 -14.81 13.86
N GLU A 110 9.85 -13.55 13.47
CA GLU A 110 8.72 -12.66 13.18
C GLU A 110 7.96 -13.09 11.92
N ILE A 111 8.65 -13.54 10.86
CA ILE A 111 7.99 -14.09 9.66
C ILE A 111 7.16 -15.33 10.02
N VAL A 112 7.71 -16.23 10.84
CA VAL A 112 6.97 -17.42 11.31
C VAL A 112 5.76 -17.03 12.17
N ALA A 113 5.90 -16.03 13.04
CA ALA A 113 4.77 -15.51 13.83
C ALA A 113 3.68 -14.90 12.94
N ILE A 114 4.08 -14.17 11.89
CA ILE A 114 3.17 -13.65 10.88
C ILE A 114 2.46 -14.80 10.14
N ASP A 115 3.19 -15.83 9.70
CA ASP A 115 2.62 -16.99 8.99
C ASP A 115 1.55 -17.68 9.86
N ARG A 116 1.86 -17.87 11.14
CA ARG A 116 0.90 -18.43 12.11
C ARG A 116 -0.36 -17.57 12.25
N ASN A 117 -0.20 -16.26 12.42
CA ASN A 117 -1.35 -15.35 12.52
C ASN A 117 -2.18 -15.34 11.21
N CYS A 118 -1.52 -15.48 10.06
CA CYS A 118 -2.21 -15.61 8.78
C CYS A 118 -3.01 -16.92 8.73
N GLN A 119 -2.42 -18.04 9.13
CA GLN A 119 -3.12 -19.34 9.19
C GLN A 119 -4.34 -19.30 10.12
N ASP A 120 -4.21 -18.69 11.30
CA ASP A 120 -5.33 -18.51 12.25
C ASP A 120 -6.49 -17.69 11.63
N ALA A 121 -6.17 -16.79 10.70
CA ALA A 121 -7.13 -16.01 9.92
C ALA A 121 -7.52 -16.64 8.57
N CYS A 122 -7.09 -17.89 8.30
CA CYS A 122 -7.28 -18.59 7.02
C CYS A 122 -6.67 -17.86 5.80
N ILE A 123 -5.56 -17.17 6.02
CA ILE A 123 -4.77 -16.45 5.01
C ILE A 123 -3.49 -17.25 4.74
N THR A 124 -3.17 -17.48 3.48
CA THR A 124 -1.87 -18.07 3.10
C THR A 124 -0.85 -16.95 2.94
N LEU A 125 0.22 -16.97 3.76
CA LEU A 125 1.35 -16.07 3.62
C LEU A 125 2.33 -16.65 2.60
N LEU A 126 2.72 -15.87 1.59
CA LEU A 126 3.73 -16.29 0.62
C LEU A 126 4.83 -15.24 0.41
N PRO A 127 6.07 -15.68 0.12
CA PRO A 127 7.18 -14.78 -0.14
C PRO A 127 7.04 -14.15 -1.53
N ALA A 128 7.15 -12.83 -1.60
CA ALA A 128 7.33 -12.10 -2.85
C ALA A 128 8.74 -11.51 -2.90
N ILE A 129 9.59 -12.00 -3.78
CA ILE A 129 11.02 -11.68 -3.78
C ILE A 129 11.36 -10.91 -5.06
N ASP A 130 12.12 -9.84 -4.89
CA ASP A 130 12.72 -9.12 -6.02
C ASP A 130 14.10 -8.59 -5.65
N ILE A 131 14.80 -8.04 -6.64
CA ILE A 131 16.17 -7.52 -6.50
C ILE A 131 16.24 -6.07 -6.99
N PRO A 132 17.21 -5.26 -6.53
CA PRO A 132 17.51 -3.96 -7.13
C PRO A 132 17.94 -4.09 -8.60
N PHE A 133 17.77 -3.02 -9.36
CA PHE A 133 18.31 -2.91 -10.70
C PHE A 133 19.85 -2.97 -10.68
N GLY A 134 20.45 -3.63 -11.68
CA GLY A 134 21.90 -3.66 -11.87
C GLY A 134 22.64 -4.78 -11.13
N ILE A 135 21.93 -5.73 -10.52
CA ILE A 135 22.53 -6.94 -9.95
C ILE A 135 22.83 -7.95 -11.07
N SER A 136 24.07 -8.42 -11.13
CA SER A 136 24.51 -9.47 -12.08
C SER A 136 24.14 -10.88 -11.59
N ALA A 137 24.10 -11.87 -12.50
CA ALA A 137 23.84 -13.26 -12.16
C ALA A 137 24.87 -13.80 -11.14
N THR A 138 26.15 -13.47 -11.32
CA THR A 138 27.23 -13.85 -10.38
C THR A 138 26.97 -13.32 -8.97
N GLU A 139 26.62 -12.03 -8.84
CA GLU A 139 26.28 -11.43 -7.54
C GLU A 139 25.03 -12.07 -6.93
N TYR A 140 24.01 -12.38 -7.75
CA TYR A 140 22.80 -13.05 -7.29
C TYR A 140 23.12 -14.43 -6.69
N PHE A 141 23.85 -15.28 -7.41
CA PHE A 141 24.20 -16.62 -6.93
C PHE A 141 25.11 -16.59 -5.70
N GLN A 142 26.02 -15.61 -5.60
CA GLN A 142 26.94 -15.49 -4.48
C GLN A 142 26.29 -14.94 -3.21
N PHE A 143 25.44 -13.92 -3.33
CA PHE A 143 24.97 -13.16 -2.17
C PHE A 143 23.46 -13.29 -1.90
N ILE A 144 22.62 -13.42 -2.93
CA ILE A 144 21.17 -13.32 -2.79
C ILE A 144 20.51 -14.71 -2.69
N LYS A 145 20.86 -15.65 -3.58
CA LYS A 145 20.30 -17.01 -3.57
C LYS A 145 20.47 -17.74 -2.23
N PRO A 146 21.62 -17.65 -1.52
CA PRO A 146 21.76 -18.23 -0.19
C PRO A 146 20.77 -17.65 0.82
N VAL A 147 20.54 -16.33 0.77
CA VAL A 147 19.58 -15.64 1.64
C VAL A 147 18.14 -16.11 1.35
N ILE A 148 17.77 -16.25 0.07
CA ILE A 148 16.46 -16.81 -0.30
C ILE A 148 16.31 -18.22 0.27
N LYS A 149 17.31 -19.09 0.10
CA LYS A 149 17.30 -20.46 0.62
C LYS A 149 17.10 -20.50 2.15
N GLU A 150 17.63 -19.53 2.87
CA GLU A 150 17.48 -19.41 4.32
C GLU A 150 16.13 -18.89 4.78
N ILE A 151 15.47 -18.05 3.98
CA ILE A 151 14.19 -17.40 4.34
C ILE A 151 12.99 -18.27 3.96
N LEU A 152 13.02 -18.94 2.81
CA LEU A 152 11.88 -19.72 2.29
C LEU A 152 11.26 -20.70 3.31
N PRO A 153 12.02 -21.41 4.16
CA PRO A 153 11.45 -22.29 5.18
C PRO A 153 10.54 -21.57 6.21
N CYS A 154 10.63 -20.24 6.33
CA CYS A 154 9.76 -19.46 7.21
C CYS A 154 8.33 -19.31 6.68
N PHE A 155 8.08 -19.66 5.41
CA PHE A 155 6.78 -19.60 4.74
C PHE A 155 6.16 -21.00 4.60
N ALA A 156 6.14 -21.77 5.69
CA ALA A 156 5.79 -23.19 5.67
C ALA A 156 4.36 -23.48 5.17
N SER A 157 3.45 -22.50 5.30
CA SER A 157 2.06 -22.60 4.84
C SER A 157 1.89 -22.60 3.33
N SER A 158 2.87 -22.09 2.57
CA SER A 158 2.71 -21.76 1.17
C SER A 158 3.50 -22.67 0.24
N LYS A 159 2.84 -23.07 -0.86
CA LYS A 159 3.49 -23.65 -2.05
C LYS A 159 3.85 -22.59 -3.10
N TYR A 160 3.34 -21.37 -2.93
CA TYR A 160 3.56 -20.27 -3.84
C TYR A 160 4.85 -19.52 -3.48
N ILE A 161 5.55 -19.09 -4.52
CA ILE A 161 6.61 -18.08 -4.47
C ILE A 161 6.31 -17.04 -5.54
N HIS A 162 6.41 -15.75 -5.19
CA HIS A 162 6.20 -14.67 -6.14
C HIS A 162 7.53 -13.99 -6.47
N VAL A 163 7.81 -13.83 -7.76
CA VAL A 163 9.04 -13.26 -8.30
C VAL A 163 8.72 -11.93 -8.96
N GLY A 164 9.38 -10.87 -8.49
CA GLY A 164 9.18 -9.51 -8.98
C GLY A 164 9.80 -9.26 -10.37
N PRO A 165 9.60 -8.05 -10.93
CA PRO A 165 10.04 -7.71 -12.29
C PRO A 165 11.55 -7.81 -12.51
N GLN A 166 12.38 -7.34 -11.58
CA GLN A 166 13.82 -7.31 -11.77
C GLN A 166 14.43 -8.71 -11.72
N LEU A 167 13.99 -9.54 -10.77
CA LEU A 167 14.41 -10.92 -10.67
C LEU A 167 13.89 -11.75 -11.86
N THR A 168 12.67 -11.49 -12.33
CA THR A 168 12.16 -12.11 -13.58
C THR A 168 13.05 -11.75 -14.78
N SER A 169 13.43 -10.49 -14.91
CA SER A 169 14.32 -10.04 -15.99
C SER A 169 15.72 -10.68 -15.90
N LEU A 170 16.25 -10.84 -14.69
CA LEU A 170 17.56 -11.48 -14.47
C LEU A 170 17.52 -12.98 -14.84
N ILE A 171 16.47 -13.70 -14.45
CA ILE A 171 16.31 -15.14 -14.76
C ILE A 171 16.39 -15.38 -16.27
N PHE A 172 15.75 -14.52 -17.07
CA PHE A 172 15.67 -14.64 -18.53
C PHE A 172 16.67 -13.75 -19.28
N SER A 173 17.69 -13.22 -18.59
CA SER A 173 18.72 -12.41 -19.23
C SER A 173 19.58 -13.24 -20.19
N LYS A 174 20.17 -12.61 -21.20
CA LYS A 174 21.03 -13.32 -22.17
C LYS A 174 22.29 -13.91 -21.54
N ASP A 175 22.78 -13.30 -20.46
CA ASP A 175 23.98 -13.75 -19.75
C ASP A 175 23.74 -15.04 -18.94
N SER A 176 22.48 -15.39 -18.66
CA SER A 176 22.09 -16.59 -17.91
C SER A 176 21.60 -17.74 -18.79
N VAL A 177 21.55 -17.59 -20.11
CA VAL A 177 20.97 -18.59 -21.03
C VAL A 177 21.96 -18.93 -22.14
N GLU A 178 22.68 -20.06 -22.02
CA GLU A 178 23.53 -20.63 -23.08
C GLU A 178 22.73 -21.30 -24.21
N SER A 179 21.64 -20.69 -24.70
CA SER A 179 20.83 -21.31 -25.76
C SER A 179 20.56 -20.38 -26.94
N ASP A 180 20.94 -20.86 -28.12
CA ASP A 180 20.67 -20.24 -29.43
C ASP A 180 19.16 -20.23 -29.81
N LEU A 181 18.27 -20.69 -28.92
CA LEU A 181 16.87 -21.05 -29.20
C LEU A 181 15.80 -20.16 -28.54
N GLY A 182 16.17 -19.23 -27.65
CA GLY A 182 15.22 -18.33 -26.97
C GLY A 182 15.09 -18.56 -25.46
N ILE A 183 13.94 -18.20 -24.88
CA ILE A 183 13.67 -18.29 -23.43
C ILE A 183 13.65 -19.75 -22.97
N ASN A 184 14.43 -20.06 -21.94
CA ASN A 184 14.43 -21.38 -21.29
C ASN A 184 13.78 -21.30 -19.89
N PHE A 185 12.60 -21.91 -19.73
CA PHE A 185 11.88 -21.93 -18.44
C PHE A 185 12.56 -22.78 -17.36
N SER A 186 13.50 -23.68 -17.70
CA SER A 186 14.25 -24.42 -16.68
C SER A 186 15.15 -23.51 -15.83
N ALA A 187 15.50 -22.32 -16.33
CA ALA A 187 16.28 -21.33 -15.59
C ALA A 187 15.58 -20.88 -14.29
N ILE A 188 14.24 -20.95 -14.23
CA ILE A 188 13.47 -20.65 -13.02
C ILE A 188 13.99 -21.45 -11.83
N TRP A 189 14.20 -22.76 -12.01
CA TRP A 189 14.62 -23.68 -10.95
C TRP A 189 16.12 -23.63 -10.68
N GLU A 190 16.90 -23.11 -11.63
CA GLU A 190 18.30 -22.77 -11.36
C GLU A 190 18.40 -21.58 -10.42
N PHE A 191 17.58 -20.55 -10.62
CA PHE A 191 17.63 -19.33 -9.82
C PHE A 191 16.92 -19.48 -8.46
N LEU A 192 15.82 -20.23 -8.39
CA LEU A 192 15.01 -20.35 -7.18
C LEU A 192 15.28 -21.66 -6.44
N PRO A 193 15.61 -21.64 -5.14
CA PRO A 193 15.85 -22.85 -4.35
C PRO A 193 14.53 -23.51 -3.89
N VAL A 194 13.68 -23.90 -4.84
CA VAL A 194 12.34 -24.49 -4.64
C VAL A 194 12.16 -25.79 -5.44
N SER A 195 11.13 -26.59 -5.10
CA SER A 195 10.79 -27.82 -5.81
C SER A 195 10.11 -27.53 -7.14
N GLU A 196 10.63 -28.06 -8.24
CA GLU A 196 10.04 -27.95 -9.58
C GLU A 196 8.62 -28.55 -9.67
N VAL A 197 8.28 -29.50 -8.80
CA VAL A 197 6.99 -30.22 -8.86
C VAL A 197 5.98 -29.66 -7.86
N ASP A 198 6.44 -29.31 -6.66
CA ASP A 198 5.52 -28.97 -5.56
C ASP A 198 5.29 -27.47 -5.40
N SER A 199 6.13 -26.63 -6.02
CA SER A 199 6.06 -25.18 -5.90
C SER A 199 5.36 -24.55 -7.10
N ILE A 200 4.59 -23.49 -6.82
CA ILE A 200 3.93 -22.66 -7.84
C ILE A 200 4.65 -21.32 -7.89
N VAL A 201 5.19 -20.96 -9.04
CA VAL A 201 5.96 -19.71 -9.22
C VAL A 201 5.10 -18.67 -9.91
N MET A 202 4.85 -17.56 -9.22
CA MET A 202 4.25 -16.38 -9.83
C MET A 202 5.36 -15.47 -10.39
N MET A 203 5.29 -15.05 -11.65
CA MET A 203 6.32 -14.23 -12.29
C MET A 203 5.74 -12.99 -12.98
N CYS A 204 6.52 -11.92 -13.07
CA CYS A 204 6.09 -10.70 -13.73
C CYS A 204 6.04 -10.88 -15.26
N PHE A 205 4.83 -10.87 -15.83
CA PHE A 205 4.64 -11.01 -17.28
C PHE A 205 5.23 -9.83 -18.05
N ASN A 206 5.11 -8.60 -17.54
CA ASN A 206 5.66 -7.41 -18.19
C ASN A 206 7.18 -7.55 -18.45
N ALA A 207 7.92 -8.09 -17.47
CA ALA A 207 9.36 -8.31 -17.58
C ALA A 207 9.69 -9.52 -18.47
N LEU A 208 8.94 -10.61 -18.38
CA LEU A 208 9.11 -11.75 -19.29
C LEU A 208 8.89 -11.33 -20.75
N LYS A 209 7.85 -10.52 -21.00
CA LYS A 209 7.44 -10.08 -22.34
C LYS A 209 8.54 -9.32 -23.09
N THR A 210 9.42 -8.60 -22.39
CA THR A 210 10.55 -7.91 -23.05
C THR A 210 11.60 -8.85 -23.62
N HIS A 211 11.61 -10.12 -23.17
CA HIS A 211 12.52 -11.16 -23.65
C HIS A 211 11.87 -12.09 -24.70
N ILE A 212 10.56 -11.99 -24.90
CA ILE A 212 9.83 -12.82 -25.88
C ILE A 212 10.04 -12.25 -27.28
N THR A 213 10.70 -13.02 -28.15
CA THR A 213 10.84 -12.71 -29.58
C THR A 213 9.79 -13.40 -30.44
N ASN A 214 9.24 -14.53 -29.98
CA ASN A 214 8.20 -15.29 -30.65
C ASN A 214 7.06 -15.64 -29.66
N PRO A 215 5.82 -15.15 -29.86
CA PRO A 215 4.69 -15.39 -28.97
C PRO A 215 4.37 -16.86 -28.72
N SER A 216 4.71 -17.77 -29.64
CA SER A 216 4.46 -19.20 -29.47
C SER A 216 5.15 -19.81 -28.24
N ILE A 217 6.16 -19.13 -27.69
CA ILE A 217 6.87 -19.55 -26.47
C ILE A 217 5.94 -19.59 -25.25
N LEU A 218 4.83 -18.84 -25.25
CA LEU A 218 3.87 -18.88 -24.14
C LEU A 218 3.23 -20.26 -24.00
N ASN A 219 3.14 -21.04 -25.09
CA ASN A 219 2.62 -22.40 -25.04
C ASN A 219 3.56 -23.40 -24.34
N THR A 220 4.81 -23.00 -24.05
CA THR A 220 5.79 -23.83 -23.33
C THR A 220 5.96 -23.43 -21.87
N VAL A 221 5.18 -22.44 -21.39
CA VAL A 221 5.17 -22.05 -19.98
C VAL A 221 4.75 -23.25 -19.11
N PRO A 222 5.54 -23.61 -18.08
CA PRO A 222 5.18 -24.73 -17.21
C PRO A 222 3.84 -24.51 -16.50
N THR A 223 3.09 -25.60 -16.28
CA THR A 223 1.74 -25.55 -15.68
C THR A 223 1.72 -25.03 -14.24
N ASN A 224 2.84 -25.11 -13.53
CA ASN A 224 3.04 -24.57 -12.18
C ASN A 224 3.63 -23.15 -12.18
N VAL A 225 3.63 -22.45 -13.32
CA VAL A 225 3.97 -21.03 -13.42
C VAL A 225 2.71 -20.21 -13.65
N VAL A 226 2.54 -19.15 -12.86
CA VAL A 226 1.47 -18.16 -12.99
C VAL A 226 2.07 -16.85 -13.46
N LEU A 227 1.58 -16.32 -14.58
CA LEU A 227 2.04 -15.05 -15.13
C LEU A 227 1.22 -13.90 -14.52
N VAL A 228 1.90 -12.88 -14.01
CA VAL A 228 1.29 -11.75 -13.32
C VAL A 228 1.48 -10.49 -14.15
N GLU A 229 0.39 -9.90 -14.62
CA GLU A 229 0.38 -8.62 -15.34
C GLU A 229 0.31 -7.46 -14.34
N TYR A 230 1.38 -6.67 -14.26
CA TYR A 230 1.49 -5.50 -13.41
C TYR A 230 0.98 -4.26 -14.15
N GLY A 231 0.01 -3.57 -13.54
CA GLY A 231 -0.55 -2.34 -14.09
C GLY A 231 -1.05 -1.43 -12.99
N PHE A 232 -0.42 -0.27 -12.81
CA PHE A 232 -0.72 0.62 -11.68
C PHE A 232 -1.35 1.96 -12.07
N GLN A 233 -1.32 2.30 -13.36
CA GLN A 233 -1.92 3.53 -13.86
C GLN A 233 -3.44 3.40 -13.92
N ALA A 234 -4.15 4.50 -13.66
CA ALA A 234 -5.61 4.57 -13.69
C ALA A 234 -6.17 4.23 -15.08
N ASP A 235 -5.43 4.59 -16.14
CA ASP A 235 -5.73 4.33 -17.54
C ASP A 235 -5.01 3.07 -18.09
N TYR A 236 -4.46 2.21 -17.22
CA TYR A 236 -3.78 0.99 -17.65
C TYR A 236 -4.72 0.01 -18.36
N HIS A 237 -4.32 -0.47 -19.53
CA HIS A 237 -5.08 -1.41 -20.33
C HIS A 237 -4.61 -2.86 -20.14
N PHE A 238 -5.28 -3.59 -19.26
CA PHE A 238 -4.99 -4.99 -18.98
C PHE A 238 -5.40 -5.98 -20.09
N GLY A 239 -6.39 -5.63 -20.91
CA GLY A 239 -7.11 -6.59 -21.76
C GLY A 239 -6.23 -7.34 -22.77
N ALA A 240 -5.30 -6.65 -23.44
CA ALA A 240 -4.47 -7.27 -24.48
C ALA A 240 -3.52 -8.34 -23.91
N SER A 241 -2.78 -8.02 -22.85
CA SER A 241 -1.83 -8.93 -22.20
C SER A 241 -2.54 -10.16 -21.61
N ILE A 242 -3.70 -9.96 -20.97
CA ILE A 242 -4.43 -11.09 -20.36
C ILE A 242 -5.04 -11.99 -21.42
N LEU A 243 -5.59 -11.41 -22.48
CA LEU A 243 -6.13 -12.20 -23.60
C LEU A 243 -5.04 -13.06 -24.24
N GLU A 244 -3.85 -12.50 -24.45
CA GLU A 244 -2.67 -13.21 -24.96
C GLU A 244 -2.32 -14.42 -24.07
N MET A 245 -2.20 -14.22 -22.75
CA MET A 245 -1.94 -15.32 -21.81
C MET A 245 -3.03 -16.38 -21.80
N THR A 246 -4.29 -15.95 -21.89
CA THR A 246 -5.47 -16.85 -21.88
C THR A 246 -5.53 -17.71 -23.14
N GLN A 247 -5.23 -17.12 -24.30
CA GLN A 247 -5.17 -17.84 -25.58
C GLN A 247 -4.06 -18.89 -25.61
N SER A 248 -2.96 -18.65 -24.91
CA SER A 248 -1.87 -19.61 -24.70
C SER A 248 -2.07 -20.56 -23.53
N ALA A 249 -3.28 -20.62 -22.94
CA ALA A 249 -3.62 -21.47 -21.80
C ALA A 249 -2.71 -21.28 -20.56
N CYS A 250 -2.11 -20.10 -20.42
CA CYS A 250 -1.29 -19.75 -19.27
C CYS A 250 -2.18 -19.36 -18.08
N SER A 251 -1.83 -19.82 -16.88
CA SER A 251 -2.44 -19.30 -15.66
C SER A 251 -2.01 -17.85 -15.45
N SER A 252 -2.97 -16.95 -15.25
CA SER A 252 -2.69 -15.51 -15.14
C SER A 252 -3.31 -14.86 -13.90
N CYS A 253 -2.64 -13.85 -13.37
CA CYS A 253 -3.17 -12.91 -12.38
C CYS A 253 -2.95 -11.48 -12.83
N VAL A 254 -3.76 -10.56 -12.30
CA VAL A 254 -3.55 -9.11 -12.46
C VAL A 254 -3.01 -8.52 -11.16
N CYS A 255 -1.99 -7.68 -11.25
CA CYS A 255 -1.44 -6.93 -10.14
C CYS A 255 -1.81 -5.45 -10.31
N VAL A 256 -2.76 -5.01 -9.48
CA VAL A 256 -3.33 -3.65 -9.43
C VAL A 256 -2.74 -2.88 -8.23
N GLY A 257 -3.02 -1.58 -8.13
CA GLY A 257 -2.43 -0.71 -7.11
C GLY A 257 -3.41 -0.02 -6.17
N THR A 258 -2.99 0.17 -4.92
CA THR A 258 -3.67 1.10 -3.97
C THR A 258 -3.51 2.57 -4.37
N ALA A 259 -2.53 2.88 -5.22
CA ALA A 259 -2.12 4.23 -5.60
C ALA A 259 -1.85 5.16 -4.39
N ALA A 260 -1.44 4.58 -3.25
CA ALA A 260 -1.14 5.34 -2.03
C ALA A 260 0.33 5.82 -1.99
N TRP A 261 1.24 5.15 -2.69
CA TRP A 261 2.67 5.46 -2.66
C TRP A 261 3.03 6.82 -3.30
N SER A 262 4.21 7.34 -2.96
CA SER A 262 4.78 8.59 -3.52
C SER A 262 3.81 9.78 -3.46
N SER A 263 3.00 9.84 -2.40
CA SER A 263 2.03 10.90 -2.13
C SER A 263 1.93 11.15 -0.63
N LEU A 264 1.20 12.17 -0.17
CA LEU A 264 0.95 12.35 1.27
C LEU A 264 -0.36 11.69 1.72
N SER A 265 -1.35 11.58 0.83
CA SER A 265 -2.72 11.14 1.11
C SER A 265 -3.33 10.19 0.05
N GLY A 266 -2.50 9.63 -0.82
CA GLY A 266 -2.91 8.68 -1.86
C GLY A 266 -3.68 9.28 -3.03
N CYS A 267 -3.97 8.44 -4.03
CA CYS A 267 -4.77 8.78 -5.21
C CYS A 267 -5.98 7.83 -5.32
N PRO A 268 -7.05 8.06 -4.55
CA PRO A 268 -8.19 7.13 -4.46
C PRO A 268 -8.91 6.94 -5.80
N GLU A 269 -8.98 7.98 -6.64
CA GLU A 269 -9.57 7.88 -7.99
C GLU A 269 -8.79 6.94 -8.89
N ALA A 270 -7.45 7.02 -8.88
CA ALA A 270 -6.60 6.12 -9.65
C ALA A 270 -6.72 4.69 -9.18
N SER A 271 -6.74 4.49 -7.85
CA SER A 271 -6.96 3.17 -7.26
C SER A 271 -8.29 2.57 -7.70
N LEU A 272 -9.37 3.35 -7.65
CA LEU A 272 -10.69 2.91 -8.09
C LEU A 272 -10.72 2.51 -9.57
N CYS A 273 -10.24 3.38 -10.48
CA CYS A 273 -10.20 3.08 -11.91
C CYS A 273 -9.37 1.82 -12.21
N ASN A 274 -8.17 1.76 -11.65
CA ASN A 274 -7.21 0.68 -11.89
C ASN A 274 -7.75 -0.67 -11.39
N ILE A 275 -8.25 -0.73 -10.15
CA ILE A 275 -8.76 -1.96 -9.53
C ILE A 275 -10.04 -2.43 -10.22
N TYR A 276 -10.96 -1.52 -10.55
CA TYR A 276 -12.21 -1.87 -11.22
C TYR A 276 -11.95 -2.48 -12.60
N HIS A 277 -11.19 -1.79 -13.45
CA HIS A 277 -10.87 -2.31 -14.78
C HIS A 277 -10.00 -3.57 -14.71
N GLY A 278 -9.03 -3.63 -13.80
CA GLY A 278 -8.23 -4.83 -13.58
C GLY A 278 -9.08 -6.04 -13.20
N THR A 279 -10.03 -5.87 -12.27
CA THR A 279 -10.92 -6.95 -11.83
C THR A 279 -11.84 -7.43 -12.95
N LEU A 280 -12.46 -6.52 -13.69
CA LEU A 280 -13.33 -6.89 -14.81
C LEU A 280 -12.57 -7.64 -15.90
N ASN A 281 -11.35 -7.20 -16.24
CA ASN A 281 -10.53 -7.90 -17.22
C ASN A 281 -10.09 -9.28 -16.71
N ALA A 282 -9.75 -9.42 -15.42
CA ALA A 282 -9.41 -10.71 -14.83
C ALA A 282 -10.58 -11.70 -14.89
N VAL A 283 -11.79 -11.26 -14.53
CA VAL A 283 -12.99 -12.12 -14.58
C VAL A 283 -13.35 -12.49 -16.02
N ASN A 284 -13.41 -11.51 -16.93
CA ASN A 284 -13.82 -11.73 -18.32
C ASN A 284 -12.88 -12.68 -19.08
N ASN A 285 -11.61 -12.76 -18.68
CA ASN A 285 -10.61 -13.65 -19.30
C ASN A 285 -10.30 -14.88 -18.45
N SER A 286 -11.12 -15.21 -17.43
CA SER A 286 -10.92 -16.40 -16.59
C SER A 286 -9.53 -16.47 -15.91
N SER A 287 -8.96 -15.32 -15.53
CA SER A 287 -7.72 -15.26 -14.76
C SER A 287 -7.90 -15.93 -13.39
N LEU A 288 -6.81 -16.43 -12.83
CA LEU A 288 -6.76 -17.08 -11.50
C LEU A 288 -7.16 -16.11 -10.38
N GLY A 289 -6.76 -14.84 -10.51
CA GLY A 289 -7.20 -13.81 -9.58
C GLY A 289 -6.48 -12.48 -9.66
N ILE A 290 -6.58 -11.72 -8.57
CA ILE A 290 -6.12 -10.35 -8.43
C ILE A 290 -5.17 -10.20 -7.24
N ILE A 291 -4.15 -9.39 -7.43
CA ILE A 291 -3.14 -9.02 -6.44
C ILE A 291 -3.16 -7.50 -6.31
N VAL A 292 -3.28 -6.98 -5.10
CA VAL A 292 -3.37 -5.54 -4.85
C VAL A 292 -2.10 -5.07 -4.17
N ALA A 293 -1.25 -4.38 -4.92
CA ALA A 293 0.03 -3.89 -4.43
C ALA A 293 -0.12 -2.56 -3.68
N ASN A 294 0.46 -2.53 -2.48
CA ASN A 294 0.83 -1.31 -1.78
C ASN A 294 2.36 -1.23 -1.72
N TRP A 295 2.92 -0.22 -2.39
CA TRP A 295 4.35 0.03 -2.44
C TRP A 295 4.76 1.07 -1.38
N SER A 296 5.99 0.99 -0.87
CA SER A 296 6.50 1.90 0.18
C SER A 296 7.01 3.25 -0.36
N GLY A 297 6.99 3.48 -1.68
CA GLY A 297 7.52 4.69 -2.31
C GLY A 297 9.03 4.89 -2.06
N THR A 298 9.57 6.07 -2.39
CA THR A 298 10.97 6.42 -2.03
C THR A 298 11.10 6.84 -0.57
N CYS A 299 10.07 7.48 -0.02
CA CYS A 299 9.92 7.83 1.39
C CYS A 299 8.51 7.46 1.84
N ASN A 300 8.38 6.84 3.01
CA ASN A 300 7.09 6.40 3.52
C ASN A 300 6.41 7.50 4.34
N PHE A 301 5.99 8.55 3.66
CA PHE A 301 5.21 9.64 4.27
C PHE A 301 3.72 9.38 4.29
N THR A 302 3.22 8.47 3.45
CA THR A 302 1.79 8.17 3.36
C THR A 302 1.40 7.21 4.47
N PRO A 303 0.54 7.61 5.42
CA PRO A 303 0.03 6.64 6.38
C PRO A 303 -0.81 5.56 5.70
N ARG A 304 -0.79 4.36 6.28
CA ARG A 304 -1.54 3.19 5.81
C ARG A 304 -3.03 3.47 5.60
N VAL A 305 -3.62 4.42 6.32
CA VAL A 305 -5.03 4.75 6.19
C VAL A 305 -5.44 5.04 4.73
N PHE A 306 -4.54 5.61 3.94
CA PHE A 306 -4.77 5.96 2.54
C PHE A 306 -4.66 4.78 1.57
N ALA A 307 -4.17 3.61 2.00
CA ALA A 307 -4.15 2.38 1.21
C ALA A 307 -5.45 1.56 1.34
N TRP A 308 -6.22 1.76 2.43
CA TRP A 308 -7.48 1.04 2.66
C TRP A 308 -8.56 1.21 1.59
N PRO A 309 -8.72 2.39 0.93
CA PRO A 309 -9.59 2.49 -0.22
C PRO A 309 -9.32 1.41 -1.27
N GLY A 310 -8.05 1.21 -1.65
CA GLY A 310 -7.66 0.20 -2.62
C GLY A 310 -7.89 -1.23 -2.13
N PHE A 311 -7.48 -1.54 -0.89
CA PHE A 311 -7.69 -2.88 -0.34
C PHE A 311 -9.17 -3.25 -0.26
N LEU A 312 -10.02 -2.34 0.22
CA LEU A 312 -11.44 -2.58 0.36
C LEU A 312 -12.12 -2.76 -1.01
N LEU A 313 -11.77 -1.91 -1.98
CA LEU A 313 -12.29 -2.00 -3.35
C LEU A 313 -11.96 -3.34 -3.99
N ALA A 314 -10.71 -3.76 -3.91
CA ALA A 314 -10.28 -5.01 -4.53
C ALA A 314 -10.87 -6.24 -3.81
N SER A 315 -10.91 -6.26 -2.47
CA SER A 315 -11.57 -7.34 -1.74
C SER A 315 -13.06 -7.43 -2.09
N GLY A 316 -13.74 -6.29 -2.21
CA GLY A 316 -15.15 -6.22 -2.59
C GLY A 316 -15.42 -6.69 -4.02
N LEU A 317 -14.65 -6.19 -4.99
CA LEU A 317 -14.81 -6.52 -6.41
C LEU A 317 -14.37 -7.95 -6.74
N ALA A 318 -13.30 -8.45 -6.09
CA ALA A 318 -12.87 -9.83 -6.28
C ALA A 318 -13.87 -10.83 -5.69
N TRP A 319 -14.68 -10.40 -4.72
CA TRP A 319 -15.82 -11.16 -4.24
C TRP A 319 -17.00 -11.04 -5.21
N ASN A 320 -17.44 -9.81 -5.49
CA ASN A 320 -18.56 -9.52 -6.39
C ASN A 320 -18.17 -8.48 -7.46
N HIS A 321 -17.76 -8.98 -8.63
CA HIS A 321 -17.36 -8.14 -9.77
C HIS A 321 -18.54 -7.39 -10.41
N ASN A 322 -19.79 -7.78 -10.12
CA ASN A 322 -20.99 -7.12 -10.63
C ASN A 322 -21.35 -5.83 -9.86
N THR A 323 -20.53 -5.44 -8.88
CA THR A 323 -20.75 -4.21 -8.13
C THR A 323 -20.59 -3.00 -9.05
N HIS A 324 -21.65 -2.20 -9.18
CA HIS A 324 -21.66 -1.04 -10.06
C HIS A 324 -20.69 0.05 -9.62
N TRP A 325 -20.09 0.71 -10.61
CA TRP A 325 -19.14 1.80 -10.44
C TRP A 325 -19.69 2.93 -9.55
N GLU A 326 -20.93 3.35 -9.76
CA GLU A 326 -21.57 4.44 -9.02
C GLU A 326 -21.73 4.10 -7.53
N TYR A 327 -22.00 2.83 -7.21
CA TYR A 327 -22.09 2.37 -5.83
C TYR A 327 -20.74 2.45 -5.14
N LEU A 328 -19.66 2.03 -5.83
CA LEU A 328 -18.31 2.12 -5.29
C LEU A 328 -17.95 3.58 -5.01
N GLN A 329 -18.17 4.48 -5.96
CA GLN A 329 -17.91 5.91 -5.78
C GLN A 329 -18.71 6.52 -4.62
N GLY A 330 -20.01 6.20 -4.52
CA GLY A 330 -20.90 6.79 -3.52
C GLY A 330 -20.74 6.22 -2.11
N SER A 331 -20.34 4.96 -1.98
CA SER A 331 -20.35 4.24 -0.70
C SER A 331 -18.96 4.00 -0.10
N LEU A 332 -17.87 4.18 -0.86
CA LEU A 332 -16.53 3.83 -0.39
C LEU A 332 -16.16 4.51 0.93
N ALA A 333 -16.45 5.81 1.08
CA ALA A 333 -16.18 6.54 2.32
C ALA A 333 -16.91 5.94 3.53
N SER A 334 -18.20 5.63 3.39
CA SER A 334 -19.00 5.10 4.49
C SER A 334 -18.58 3.66 4.85
N LEU A 335 -18.20 2.86 3.85
CA LEU A 335 -17.69 1.51 4.06
C LEU A 335 -16.34 1.54 4.80
N ILE A 336 -15.44 2.45 4.44
CA ILE A 336 -14.16 2.63 5.16
C ILE A 336 -14.41 3.03 6.62
N SER A 337 -15.24 4.06 6.86
CA SER A 337 -15.53 4.50 8.22
C SER A 337 -16.12 3.37 9.06
N THR A 338 -17.13 2.68 8.54
CA THR A 338 -17.87 1.66 9.29
C THR A 338 -17.04 0.41 9.55
N TYR A 339 -16.42 -0.17 8.51
CA TYR A 339 -15.84 -1.51 8.59
C TYR A 339 -14.34 -1.53 8.85
N ILE A 340 -13.62 -0.46 8.47
CA ILE A 340 -12.17 -0.40 8.64
C ILE A 340 -11.80 0.45 9.85
N LEU A 341 -12.31 1.68 9.91
CA LEU A 341 -11.96 2.64 10.96
C LEU A 341 -12.78 2.47 12.23
N LYS A 342 -13.87 1.69 12.15
CA LYS A 342 -14.88 1.54 13.22
C LYS A 342 -15.41 2.91 13.71
N ASP A 343 -15.41 3.88 12.80
CA ASP A 343 -15.90 5.23 13.01
C ASP A 343 -17.41 5.28 12.76
N LYS A 344 -18.17 5.46 13.84
CA LYS A 344 -19.63 5.53 13.81
C LYS A 344 -20.16 6.82 13.20
N SER A 345 -19.36 7.89 13.15
CA SER A 345 -19.80 9.17 12.58
C SER A 345 -19.81 9.16 11.05
N GLY A 346 -18.99 8.29 10.46
CA GLY A 346 -18.80 8.21 9.01
C GLY A 346 -17.80 9.24 8.47
N ILE A 347 -17.27 10.14 9.31
CA ILE A 347 -16.48 11.30 8.89
C ILE A 347 -15.05 10.91 8.50
N ALA A 348 -14.42 9.96 9.20
CA ALA A 348 -13.01 9.64 9.00
C ALA A 348 -12.74 9.11 7.57
N GLY A 349 -13.58 8.21 7.05
CA GLY A 349 -13.49 7.72 5.68
C GLY A 349 -13.77 8.79 4.63
N GLN A 350 -14.64 9.77 4.91
CA GLN A 350 -14.83 10.93 4.02
C GLN A 350 -13.57 11.80 3.97
N VAL A 351 -12.93 12.03 5.12
CA VAL A 351 -11.66 12.77 5.21
C VAL A 351 -10.56 12.06 4.42
N VAL A 352 -10.43 10.73 4.55
CA VAL A 352 -9.45 9.93 3.80
C VAL A 352 -9.59 10.14 2.29
N LEU A 353 -10.80 9.99 1.73
CA LEU A 353 -11.01 10.16 0.29
C LEU A 353 -10.83 11.63 -0.14
N GLN A 354 -11.34 12.58 0.66
CA GLN A 354 -11.27 14.00 0.33
C GLN A 354 -9.83 14.53 0.30
N LEU A 355 -8.95 14.07 1.19
CA LEU A 355 -7.54 14.46 1.19
C LEU A 355 -6.84 13.96 -0.07
N GLY A 356 -6.99 12.67 -0.41
CA GLY A 356 -6.42 12.11 -1.63
C GLY A 356 -6.92 12.81 -2.90
N CYS A 357 -8.24 13.02 -3.02
CA CYS A 357 -8.81 13.79 -4.15
C CYS A 357 -8.28 15.24 -4.21
N THR A 358 -8.03 15.87 -3.06
CA THR A 358 -7.46 17.23 -2.98
C THR A 358 -6.03 17.26 -3.50
N GLU A 359 -5.21 16.29 -3.10
CA GLU A 359 -3.83 16.16 -3.57
C GLU A 359 -3.76 15.86 -5.09
N THR A 360 -4.58 14.92 -5.57
CA THR A 360 -4.68 14.59 -7.00
C THR A 360 -5.17 15.78 -7.83
N SER A 361 -6.10 16.59 -7.31
CA SER A 361 -6.58 17.79 -8.00
C SER A 361 -5.47 18.81 -8.21
N LEU A 362 -4.61 19.04 -7.21
CA LEU A 362 -3.47 19.94 -7.35
C LEU A 362 -2.41 19.38 -8.31
N LEU A 363 -2.21 18.06 -8.32
CA LEU A 363 -1.34 17.39 -9.28
C LEU A 363 -1.81 17.63 -10.72
N ARG A 364 -3.10 17.42 -11.04
CA ARG A 364 -3.65 17.69 -12.37
C ARG A 364 -3.41 19.12 -12.82
N VAL A 365 -3.62 20.09 -11.92
CA VAL A 365 -3.31 21.50 -12.19
C VAL A 365 -1.83 21.70 -12.52
N ALA A 366 -0.93 21.09 -11.74
CA ALA A 366 0.51 21.18 -12.01
C ALA A 366 0.89 20.60 -13.38
N CYS A 367 0.21 19.55 -13.81
CA CYS A 367 0.40 18.88 -15.09
C CYS A 367 -0.39 19.52 -16.25
N ASN A 368 -1.12 20.62 -16.01
CA ASN A 368 -2.03 21.24 -16.99
C ASN A 368 -3.07 20.25 -17.57
N GLN A 369 -3.54 19.32 -16.73
CA GLN A 369 -4.54 18.34 -17.08
C GLN A 369 -5.96 18.85 -16.72
N PRO A 370 -6.98 18.54 -17.55
CA PRO A 370 -8.35 18.92 -17.25
C PRO A 370 -8.90 18.16 -16.02
N PRO A 371 -9.97 18.69 -15.38
CA PRO A 371 -10.69 17.94 -14.35
C PRO A 371 -11.17 16.59 -14.90
N ASN A 372 -10.99 15.52 -14.11
CA ASN A 372 -11.32 14.12 -14.45
C ASN A 372 -10.38 13.40 -15.43
N ASP A 373 -9.28 14.02 -15.85
CA ASP A 373 -8.23 13.28 -16.58
C ASP A 373 -7.62 12.20 -15.68
N MET A 374 -7.51 10.97 -16.19
CA MET A 374 -6.94 9.83 -15.48
C MET A 374 -5.54 9.46 -15.97
N ALA A 375 -5.03 10.15 -16.99
CA ALA A 375 -3.71 9.86 -17.54
C ALA A 375 -2.59 10.15 -16.52
N ASN A 376 -1.61 9.24 -16.45
CA ASN A 376 -0.42 9.36 -15.60
C ASN A 376 -0.75 9.50 -14.09
N LEU A 377 -1.80 8.82 -13.63
CA LEU A 377 -2.16 8.73 -12.22
C LEU A 377 -2.00 7.27 -11.71
N PRO A 378 -1.23 7.02 -10.64
CA PRO A 378 -0.35 7.96 -9.94
C PRO A 378 0.93 8.28 -10.74
N PRO A 379 1.52 9.48 -10.57
CA PRO A 379 2.73 9.87 -11.29
C PRO A 379 3.95 9.08 -10.78
N ALA A 380 4.88 8.76 -11.68
CA ALA A 380 6.09 8.00 -11.33
C ALA A 380 6.97 8.72 -10.28
N ASP A 381 7.11 10.05 -10.40
CA ASP A 381 7.97 10.87 -9.52
C ASP A 381 7.27 11.30 -8.22
N GLY A 382 6.00 10.93 -8.05
CA GLY A 382 5.17 11.32 -6.92
C GLY A 382 4.38 12.62 -7.10
N SER A 383 3.43 12.84 -6.18
CA SER A 383 2.49 13.95 -6.23
C SER A 383 3.19 15.31 -6.08
N THR A 384 2.52 16.38 -6.48
CA THR A 384 3.06 17.75 -6.31
C THR A 384 3.32 18.10 -4.84
N LEU A 385 2.40 17.77 -3.93
CA LEU A 385 2.59 18.07 -2.50
C LEU A 385 3.70 17.23 -1.89
N TYR A 386 3.79 15.95 -2.25
CA TYR A 386 4.88 15.07 -1.84
C TYR A 386 6.23 15.62 -2.26
N ARG A 387 6.39 15.99 -3.54
CA ARG A 387 7.65 16.55 -4.06
C ARG A 387 8.00 17.90 -3.46
N LEU A 388 7.02 18.74 -3.08
CA LEU A 388 7.29 19.98 -2.35
C LEU A 388 7.88 19.75 -0.95
N VAL A 389 7.69 18.58 -0.35
CA VAL A 389 8.26 18.22 0.94
C VAL A 389 9.57 17.45 0.80
N THR A 390 9.75 16.65 -0.25
CA THR A 390 10.98 15.86 -0.47
C THR A 390 12.05 16.63 -1.27
N GLU A 391 11.66 17.25 -2.37
CA GLU A 391 12.56 17.89 -3.33
C GLU A 391 11.96 19.20 -3.91
N PRO A 392 11.70 20.21 -3.06
CA PRO A 392 10.98 21.43 -3.48
C PRO A 392 11.60 22.19 -4.66
N ASP A 393 12.91 22.13 -4.85
CA ASP A 393 13.59 22.84 -5.95
C ASP A 393 13.39 22.15 -7.31
N SER A 394 13.01 20.88 -7.36
CA SER A 394 12.76 20.14 -8.62
C SER A 394 11.31 20.24 -9.11
N VAL A 395 10.42 20.84 -8.31
CA VAL A 395 9.00 20.96 -8.65
C VAL A 395 8.78 22.07 -9.67
N SER A 396 8.17 21.74 -10.81
CA SER A 396 7.67 22.73 -11.77
C SER A 396 6.42 23.42 -11.23
N LEU A 397 6.42 24.76 -11.28
CA LEU A 397 5.34 25.61 -10.78
C LEU A 397 4.64 26.41 -11.89
N GLU A 398 4.98 26.17 -13.16
CA GLU A 398 4.52 26.93 -14.32
C GLU A 398 2.98 27.01 -14.43
N ASN A 399 2.31 25.87 -14.20
CA ASN A 399 0.86 25.75 -14.33
C ASN A 399 0.10 25.96 -13.01
N ILE A 400 0.81 26.15 -11.90
CA ILE A 400 0.20 26.30 -10.58
C ILE A 400 0.05 27.79 -10.28
N SER A 401 -1.12 28.18 -9.78
CA SER A 401 -1.37 29.55 -9.33
C SER A 401 -1.44 29.65 -7.80
N LEU A 402 -1.34 30.87 -7.26
CA LEU A 402 -1.63 31.13 -5.84
C LEU A 402 -3.05 30.70 -5.46
N GLU A 403 -4.01 30.88 -6.37
CA GLU A 403 -5.41 30.47 -6.15
C GLU A 403 -5.54 28.95 -6.01
N SER A 404 -4.77 28.18 -6.80
CA SER A 404 -4.73 26.72 -6.72
C SER A 404 -4.32 26.25 -5.33
N PHE A 405 -3.27 26.84 -4.75
CA PHE A 405 -2.87 26.53 -3.37
C PHE A 405 -3.89 26.99 -2.34
N ILE A 406 -4.54 28.15 -2.53
CA ILE A 406 -5.60 28.63 -1.62
C ILE A 406 -6.78 27.65 -1.61
N LYS A 407 -7.20 27.14 -2.78
CA LYS A 407 -8.25 26.12 -2.90
C LYS A 407 -7.84 24.84 -2.17
N CYS A 408 -6.61 24.36 -2.37
CA CYS A 408 -6.06 23.20 -1.67
C CYS A 408 -6.06 23.38 -0.14
N ILE A 409 -5.55 24.52 0.36
CA ILE A 409 -5.53 24.84 1.80
C ILE A 409 -6.95 24.87 2.39
N ARG A 410 -7.92 25.47 1.69
CA ARG A 410 -9.32 25.51 2.15
C ARG A 410 -9.92 24.11 2.26
N ALA A 411 -9.65 23.23 1.29
CA ALA A 411 -10.12 21.85 1.32
C ALA A 411 -9.50 21.07 2.49
N ILE A 412 -8.19 21.20 2.74
CA ILE A 412 -7.51 20.56 3.88
C ILE A 412 -8.08 21.07 5.22
N LYS A 413 -8.23 22.39 5.38
CA LYS A 413 -8.79 22.98 6.62
C LYS A 413 -10.24 22.59 6.87
N LYS A 414 -11.03 22.38 5.81
CA LYS A 414 -12.39 21.83 5.93
C LYS A 414 -12.34 20.42 6.51
N CYS A 415 -11.41 19.58 6.05
CA CYS A 415 -11.20 18.24 6.61
C CYS A 415 -10.77 18.29 8.09
N GLN A 416 -9.85 19.19 8.45
CA GLN A 416 -9.46 19.41 9.85
C GLN A 416 -10.67 19.77 10.72
N THR A 417 -11.52 20.69 10.24
CA THR A 417 -12.72 21.12 10.97
C THR A 417 -13.70 19.97 11.15
N LEU A 418 -13.93 19.15 10.11
CA LEU A 418 -14.81 17.98 10.20
C LEU A 418 -14.29 16.97 11.22
N LEU A 419 -12.99 16.66 11.20
CA LEU A 419 -12.38 15.70 12.11
C LEU A 419 -12.38 16.19 13.57
N LEU A 420 -12.16 17.48 13.80
CA LEU A 420 -12.20 18.10 15.14
C LEU A 420 -13.61 18.18 15.75
N LEU A 421 -14.63 18.35 14.91
CA LEU A 421 -16.02 18.32 15.38
C LEU A 421 -16.42 16.91 15.80
N ASP A 422 -15.86 15.90 15.15
CA ASP A 422 -16.10 14.49 15.44
C ASP A 422 -15.32 13.98 16.65
N SER A 423 -14.08 14.44 16.87
CA SER A 423 -13.21 14.01 17.98
C SER A 423 -13.71 14.34 19.39
N LYS A 424 -14.84 15.04 19.50
CA LYS A 424 -15.57 15.21 20.77
C LYS A 424 -16.32 13.94 21.20
N ILE A 425 -16.43 12.95 20.33
CA ILE A 425 -16.91 11.60 20.61
C ILE A 425 -15.65 10.75 20.84
N ALA A 426 -15.61 9.99 21.95
CA ALA A 426 -14.43 9.26 22.43
C ALA A 426 -13.77 8.37 21.35
N HIS A 427 -12.78 8.95 20.65
CA HIS A 427 -11.88 8.25 19.71
C HIS A 427 -10.51 7.98 20.35
N GLU A 428 -10.42 8.08 21.68
CA GLU A 428 -9.17 8.33 22.44
C GLU A 428 -8.03 7.29 22.28
N ASP A 429 -8.22 6.18 21.57
CA ASP A 429 -7.18 5.17 21.35
C ASP A 429 -6.97 4.75 19.87
N ASN A 430 -7.53 5.45 18.88
CA ASN A 430 -7.30 5.09 17.47
C ASN A 430 -6.17 5.93 16.82
N PRO A 431 -4.96 5.35 16.62
CA PRO A 431 -3.81 6.08 16.08
C PRO A 431 -4.01 6.60 14.64
N VAL A 432 -5.07 6.18 13.95
CA VAL A 432 -5.41 6.72 12.63
C VAL A 432 -5.74 8.22 12.69
N PHE A 433 -6.32 8.71 13.79
CA PHE A 433 -6.63 10.14 13.88
C PHE A 433 -5.36 10.98 13.99
N ASP A 434 -4.33 10.50 14.71
CA ASP A 434 -2.99 11.11 14.71
C ASP A 434 -2.38 11.11 13.30
N GLU A 435 -2.47 9.99 12.57
CA GLU A 435 -2.00 9.87 11.19
C GLU A 435 -2.68 10.90 10.27
N LEU A 436 -4.01 11.03 10.34
CA LEU A 436 -4.77 12.00 9.56
C LEU A 436 -4.39 13.45 9.91
N CYS A 437 -4.27 13.75 11.21
CA CYS A 437 -3.87 15.08 11.67
C CYS A 437 -2.47 15.46 11.15
N LEU A 438 -1.51 14.54 11.27
CA LEU A 438 -0.16 14.74 10.78
C LEU A 438 -0.13 14.94 9.27
N THR A 439 -0.81 14.10 8.49
CA THR A 439 -0.88 14.25 7.02
C THR A 439 -1.44 15.61 6.63
N MET A 440 -2.52 16.08 7.25
CA MET A 440 -3.09 17.40 6.97
C MET A 440 -2.07 18.53 7.26
N GLU A 441 -1.34 18.45 8.36
CA GLU A 441 -0.30 19.44 8.69
C GLU A 441 0.88 19.42 7.71
N VAL A 442 1.31 18.24 7.26
CA VAL A 442 2.37 18.10 6.24
C VAL A 442 1.89 18.62 4.88
N MET A 443 0.64 18.34 4.48
CA MET A 443 0.05 18.91 3.25
C MET A 443 -0.05 20.44 3.32
N LEU A 444 -0.40 21.01 4.48
CA LEU A 444 -0.41 22.46 4.69
C LEU A 444 1.00 23.07 4.61
N LEU A 445 2.01 22.38 5.15
CA LEU A 445 3.42 22.78 5.01
C LEU A 445 3.85 22.74 3.54
N ALA A 446 3.51 21.69 2.80
CA ALA A 446 3.77 21.57 1.37
C ALA A 446 3.16 22.75 0.58
N CYS A 447 1.90 23.07 0.85
CA CYS A 447 1.23 24.23 0.25
C CYS A 447 1.93 25.55 0.60
N ARG A 448 2.46 25.67 1.82
CA ARG A 448 3.21 26.86 2.25
C ARG A 448 4.54 26.99 1.51
N ILE A 449 5.28 25.90 1.36
CA ILE A 449 6.54 25.86 0.60
C ILE A 449 6.24 26.26 -0.86
N GLY A 450 5.27 25.61 -1.50
CA GLY A 450 4.90 25.89 -2.89
C GLY A 450 4.47 27.34 -3.12
N ARG A 451 3.67 27.92 -2.21
CA ARG A 451 3.29 29.35 -2.29
C ARG A 451 4.49 30.29 -2.14
N ALA A 452 5.44 29.97 -1.27
CA ALA A 452 6.63 30.79 -1.07
C ALA A 452 7.52 30.78 -2.33
N LEU A 453 7.75 29.60 -2.92
CA LEU A 453 8.53 29.44 -4.16
C LEU A 453 7.85 30.14 -5.33
N LEU A 454 6.53 29.97 -5.47
CA LEU A 454 5.75 30.63 -6.51
C LEU A 454 5.82 32.16 -6.37
N ALA A 455 5.62 32.71 -5.16
CA ALA A 455 5.67 34.14 -4.93
C ALA A 455 7.05 34.76 -5.24
N ALA A 456 8.14 34.03 -4.95
CA ALA A 456 9.50 34.45 -5.31
C ALA A 456 9.79 34.31 -6.81
N GLY A 457 9.08 33.41 -7.50
CA GLY A 457 9.30 33.02 -8.89
C GLY A 457 8.45 33.74 -9.94
N ILE A 458 7.48 34.58 -9.54
CA ILE A 458 6.60 35.29 -10.49
C ILE A 458 7.41 36.24 -11.36
N ASN A 459 7.27 36.11 -12.67
CA ASN A 459 7.85 37.03 -13.64
C ASN A 459 6.99 38.31 -13.72
N PRO A 460 7.52 39.49 -13.33
CA PRO A 460 6.78 40.76 -13.40
C PRO A 460 6.52 41.24 -14.84
N ARG A 461 7.17 40.62 -15.83
CA ARG A 461 6.99 40.89 -17.27
C ARG A 461 6.61 39.60 -18.00
N SER A 462 5.44 39.05 -17.66
CA SER A 462 4.88 37.80 -18.21
C SER A 462 4.66 37.78 -19.73
N ASN A 463 4.96 38.89 -20.43
CA ASN A 463 4.74 39.06 -21.85
C ASN A 463 5.80 38.35 -22.71
N MET A 464 6.93 37.92 -22.10
CA MET A 464 7.94 37.06 -22.73
C MET A 464 8.50 36.05 -21.72
N GLY A 465 8.52 34.77 -22.10
CA GLY A 465 9.06 33.67 -21.29
C GLY A 465 8.04 33.02 -20.34
N LEU A 466 8.53 32.20 -19.41
CA LEU A 466 7.71 31.52 -18.40
C LEU A 466 7.06 32.53 -17.44
N THR A 467 5.81 32.27 -17.06
CA THR A 467 5.04 33.10 -16.11
C THR A 467 5.59 32.99 -14.70
N VAL A 468 6.04 31.79 -14.31
CA VAL A 468 6.62 31.47 -13.01
C VAL A 468 7.83 30.57 -13.22
N VAL A 469 8.93 30.86 -12.54
CA VAL A 469 10.13 30.01 -12.48
C VAL A 469 10.44 29.65 -11.04
N ASN A 470 10.64 28.37 -10.74
CA ASN A 470 11.08 27.95 -9.41
C ASN A 470 12.58 28.25 -9.24
N PHE A 471 12.91 29.33 -8.52
CA PHE A 471 14.30 29.68 -8.20
C PHE A 471 14.88 28.86 -7.02
N GLY A 472 14.09 27.97 -6.42
CA GLY A 472 14.51 27.13 -5.31
C GLY A 472 14.56 27.82 -3.94
N ILE A 473 14.67 27.02 -2.88
CA ILE A 473 14.60 27.44 -1.48
C ILE A 473 15.64 28.52 -1.13
N ALA A 474 16.83 28.44 -1.72
CA ALA A 474 17.93 29.36 -1.41
C ALA A 474 17.57 30.83 -1.66
N ASN A 475 16.65 31.09 -2.61
CA ASN A 475 16.21 32.41 -3.01
C ASN A 475 14.97 32.92 -2.23
N LEU A 476 14.48 32.15 -1.25
CA LEU A 476 13.39 32.59 -0.39
C LEU A 476 13.87 33.60 0.68
N PRO A 477 13.00 34.54 1.12
CA PRO A 477 13.32 35.46 2.20
C PRO A 477 13.77 34.72 3.48
N PRO A 478 14.81 35.19 4.20
CA PRO A 478 15.33 34.51 5.39
C PRO A 478 14.28 34.23 6.46
N THR A 479 13.33 35.15 6.68
CA THR A 479 12.23 34.98 7.64
C THR A 479 11.30 33.84 7.26
N VAL A 480 10.96 33.72 5.97
CA VAL A 480 10.12 32.64 5.44
C VAL A 480 10.83 31.29 5.57
N ARG A 481 12.13 31.26 5.27
CA ARG A 481 12.97 30.06 5.41
C ARG A 481 13.02 29.56 6.86
N THR A 482 13.30 30.45 7.81
CA THR A 482 13.37 30.11 9.25
C THR A 482 12.03 29.62 9.76
N ASP A 483 10.92 30.24 9.36
CA ASP A 483 9.59 29.82 9.81
C ASP A 483 9.19 28.44 9.25
N ILE A 484 9.47 28.17 7.97
CA ILE A 484 9.27 26.84 7.37
C ILE A 484 10.17 25.81 8.05
N ALA A 485 11.43 26.13 8.33
CA ALA A 485 12.35 25.24 9.04
C ALA A 485 11.83 24.86 10.43
N ASN A 486 11.35 25.83 11.21
CA ASN A 486 10.79 25.58 12.54
C ASN A 486 9.55 24.68 12.47
N LYS A 487 8.65 24.91 11.50
CA LYS A 487 7.47 24.06 11.33
C LYS A 487 7.84 22.64 10.87
N LEU A 488 8.81 22.51 9.96
CA LEU A 488 9.31 21.20 9.50
C LEU A 488 9.97 20.41 10.64
N LEU A 489 10.71 21.08 11.52
CA LEU A 489 11.30 20.45 12.72
C LEU A 489 10.21 19.87 13.63
N ILE A 490 9.18 20.66 13.95
CA ILE A 490 8.03 20.20 14.75
C ILE A 490 7.35 18.99 14.10
N LEU A 491 7.10 19.05 12.79
CA LEU A 491 6.44 17.95 12.08
C LEU A 491 7.32 16.71 11.95
N THR A 492 8.65 16.86 11.96
CA THR A 492 9.58 15.71 11.96
C THR A 492 9.51 14.96 13.28
N ASP A 493 9.41 15.68 14.40
CA ASP A 493 9.23 15.06 15.72
C ASP A 493 7.86 14.41 15.88
N GLU A 494 6.79 15.07 15.41
CA GLU A 494 5.45 14.47 15.37
C GLU A 494 5.40 13.24 14.46
N TYR A 495 6.06 13.27 13.30
CA TYR A 495 6.16 12.12 12.41
C TYR A 495 6.79 10.92 13.12
N ARG A 496 7.89 11.13 13.88
CA ARG A 496 8.50 10.07 14.67
C ARG A 496 7.53 9.51 15.71
N ARG A 497 6.81 10.37 16.43
CA ARG A 497 5.83 9.95 17.45
C ARG A 497 4.71 9.12 16.82
N VAL A 498 4.08 9.63 15.77
CA VAL A 498 2.94 8.98 15.10
C VAL A 498 3.36 7.67 14.44
N TRP A 499 4.55 7.61 13.83
CA TRP A 499 5.10 6.39 13.25
C TRP A 499 5.13 5.24 14.26
N LEU A 500 5.67 5.51 15.46
CA LEU A 500 5.86 4.51 16.51
C LEU A 500 4.55 4.01 17.14
N LEU A 501 3.40 4.65 16.87
CA LEU A 501 2.10 4.14 17.30
C LEU A 501 1.75 2.81 16.63
N ARG A 502 2.25 2.54 15.42
CA ARG A 502 1.83 1.37 14.62
C ARG A 502 2.96 0.68 13.87
N ASN A 503 4.10 1.34 13.68
CA ASN A 503 5.18 0.85 12.82
C ASN A 503 6.48 0.60 13.60
N PHE A 504 7.33 -0.26 13.05
CA PHE A 504 8.63 -0.58 13.64
C PHE A 504 9.64 0.55 13.40
N PRO A 505 10.53 0.85 14.36
CA PRO A 505 11.51 1.94 14.22
C PRO A 505 12.39 1.86 12.98
N GLN A 506 12.75 0.66 12.52
CA GLN A 506 13.66 0.46 11.38
C GLN A 506 13.12 1.04 10.07
N GLY A 507 11.80 1.19 9.92
CA GLY A 507 11.22 1.69 8.68
C GLY A 507 11.18 3.23 8.55
N MET A 508 11.48 3.99 9.62
CA MET A 508 11.39 5.46 9.56
C MET A 508 12.67 6.16 9.09
N GLU A 509 13.80 5.44 8.97
CA GLU A 509 15.12 6.04 8.75
C GLU A 509 15.20 6.84 7.45
N THR A 510 14.75 6.26 6.32
CA THR A 510 14.75 6.93 5.02
C THR A 510 13.88 8.20 5.04
N SER A 511 12.70 8.12 5.63
CA SER A 511 11.78 9.25 5.77
C SER A 511 12.39 10.38 6.63
N LEU A 512 12.99 10.04 7.77
CA LEU A 512 13.66 11.01 8.64
C LEU A 512 14.89 11.64 7.98
N TYR A 513 15.67 10.85 7.24
CA TYR A 513 16.80 11.35 6.46
C TYR A 513 16.34 12.40 5.44
N THR A 514 15.27 12.11 4.69
CA THR A 514 14.71 13.06 3.71
C THR A 514 14.20 14.35 4.37
N LEU A 515 13.42 14.25 5.47
CA LEU A 515 12.95 15.43 6.20
C LEU A 515 14.11 16.28 6.74
N THR A 516 15.15 15.62 7.27
CA THR A 516 16.34 16.29 7.81
C THR A 516 17.16 16.96 6.71
N SER A 517 17.34 16.30 5.57
CA SER A 517 18.02 16.85 4.39
C SER A 517 17.32 18.12 3.88
N VAL A 518 15.99 18.08 3.78
CA VAL A 518 15.20 19.24 3.37
C VAL A 518 15.25 20.36 4.40
N LEU A 519 15.18 20.04 5.70
CA LEU A 519 15.34 21.01 6.78
C LEU A 519 16.67 21.78 6.68
N GLN A 520 17.78 21.07 6.41
CA GLN A 520 19.10 21.69 6.25
C GLN A 520 19.15 22.69 5.09
N ARG A 521 18.34 22.50 4.03
CA ARG A 521 18.23 23.44 2.91
C ARG A 521 17.54 24.74 3.30
N PHE A 522 16.58 24.68 4.22
CA PHE A 522 15.92 25.89 4.74
C PHE A 522 16.80 26.67 5.72
N ILE A 523 17.66 26.01 6.51
CA ILE A 523 18.55 26.67 7.47
C ILE A 523 19.61 27.53 6.75
N PRO A 524 19.82 28.82 7.13
CA PRO A 524 20.87 29.68 6.56
C PRO A 524 22.29 29.13 6.77
N ASP A 525 23.21 29.35 5.83
CA ASP A 525 24.58 28.82 5.87
C ASP A 525 25.37 29.23 7.13
N SER A 526 25.13 30.43 7.65
CA SER A 526 25.73 30.92 8.90
C SER A 526 25.35 30.08 10.13
N SER A 527 24.23 29.36 10.08
CA SER A 527 23.69 28.53 11.17
C SER A 527 24.01 27.03 11.01
N ARG A 528 24.44 26.59 9.83
CA ARG A 528 24.79 25.18 9.57
C ARG A 528 25.97 24.69 10.41
N MET A 529 26.92 25.57 10.74
CA MET A 529 28.03 25.27 11.66
C MET A 529 27.59 24.98 13.11
N ILE A 530 26.42 25.48 13.54
CA ILE A 530 25.90 25.29 14.90
C ILE A 530 24.96 24.07 14.95
N ALA A 531 24.13 23.88 13.92
CA ALA A 531 23.22 22.74 13.81
C ALA A 531 23.96 21.39 13.70
N GLY A 532 25.12 21.35 13.03
CA GLY A 532 25.98 20.16 12.97
C GLY A 532 26.58 19.74 14.33
N ARG A 533 26.61 20.64 15.32
CA ARG A 533 27.03 20.30 16.70
C ARG A 533 25.90 19.80 17.58
N LEU A 534 24.66 20.24 17.35
CA LEU A 534 23.49 19.77 18.09
C LEU A 534 22.98 18.41 17.56
N MET A 535 23.05 18.16 16.25
CA MET A 535 22.66 16.88 15.66
C MET A 535 23.66 15.73 15.89
N ASN A 536 24.91 16.04 16.26
CA ASN A 536 25.93 15.04 16.63
C ASN A 536 25.87 14.62 18.12
N LEU A 537 24.91 15.17 18.89
CA LEU A 537 24.68 14.80 20.29
C LEU A 537 23.45 13.87 20.45
N SER A 538 23.40 12.78 19.67
CA SER A 538 22.85 11.45 20.01
C SER A 538 22.99 10.55 18.76
N PRO A 539 23.40 9.26 18.85
CA PRO A 539 23.38 8.35 19.99
C PRO A 539 24.78 7.83 20.36
N LYS A 540 25.36 8.36 21.43
CA LYS A 540 26.43 7.69 22.19
C LYS A 540 26.19 7.92 23.67
N ASN A 541 25.20 7.22 24.21
CA ASN A 541 25.17 6.82 25.61
C ASN A 541 24.46 5.47 25.65
N SER A 542 25.25 4.44 25.33
CA SER A 542 25.02 3.07 25.74
C SER A 542 24.82 3.02 27.25
N ILE A 543 23.65 2.60 27.71
CA ILE A 543 23.56 1.96 29.03
C ILE A 543 23.91 0.49 28.82
N SER A 544 25.12 0.17 29.26
CA SER A 544 25.56 -1.18 29.56
C SER A 544 24.67 -1.77 30.65
N LEU A 545 23.92 -2.83 30.34
CA LEU A 545 23.45 -3.78 31.35
C LEU A 545 24.43 -4.94 31.35
N THR A 546 25.47 -4.80 32.18
CA THR A 546 26.34 -5.89 32.60
C THR A 546 25.64 -6.73 33.66
N ASN A 547 25.75 -8.05 33.50
CA ASN A 547 25.39 -9.06 34.48
C ASN A 547 26.10 -8.86 35.84
N GLY A 548 25.44 -9.34 36.90
CA GLY A 548 26.03 -9.72 38.18
C GLY A 548 25.62 -8.83 39.36
N ASP A 549 24.68 -9.28 40.20
CA ASP A 549 25.07 -9.95 41.44
C ASP A 549 23.88 -10.27 42.36
N SER A 550 23.96 -11.49 42.86
CA SER A 550 23.23 -12.11 43.95
C SER A 550 23.22 -11.28 45.23
N PHE A 551 22.03 -11.11 45.83
CA PHE A 551 21.92 -10.82 47.25
C PHE A 551 21.46 -12.09 47.98
N GLU A 552 22.43 -12.70 48.64
CA GLU A 552 22.26 -13.68 49.72
C GLU A 552 21.42 -13.06 50.86
N ARG A 553 20.51 -13.88 51.40
CA ARG A 553 19.92 -13.69 52.73
C ARG A 553 20.64 -14.63 53.69
N GLU A 554 21.41 -14.07 54.61
CA GLU A 554 21.73 -14.66 55.93
C GLU A 554 20.84 -13.92 56.95
N ASN A 555 20.31 -14.44 58.06
CA ASN A 555 20.48 -15.63 58.90
C ASN A 555 19.26 -15.64 59.87
N PRO A 556 19.06 -16.60 60.81
CA PRO A 556 19.93 -17.70 61.25
C PRO A 556 19.41 -19.12 61.00
#